data_AF-A0A7W7MLF7-F1
#
_entry.id   AF-A0A7W7MLF7-F1
#
_cell.length_a   1.000
_cell.length_b   1.000
_cell.length_c   1.000
_cell.angle_alpha   90.00
_cell.angle_beta   90.00
_cell.angle_gamma   90.00
#
_symmetry.space_group_name_H-M   'P 1'
#
loop_
_entity.id
_entity.type
_entity.pdbx_description
1 polymer ?
#
loop_
_entity_poly.entity_id
_entity_poly.type
_entity_poly.pdbx_seq_one_letter_code
_entity_poly.pdbx_strand_id
1 'polypeptide(L)'
;MTSCVAAALMVALAGCSGVNGSPATDPSSYVPTISDAELLTLGKAAVQCLRENGVADMPDPYVEDNRLKVPDDEMDAAEEKAGEQTWNAAEEACRETIGKIPEGALAKEEGSDPEPPGPEDVEALRKLAQCYRDNGVPEWPDPDAQGRFPIKGTSLEGEKPEPGNRLDTARKACEQIWSGPIGIS
;
A
#
# COMPACT_ATOMS: atom_id res chain seq x y z
N MET A 1 -54.70 -39.18 28.60
CA MET A 1 -54.42 -40.55 29.07
C MET A 1 -53.44 -41.10 28.04
N THR A 2 -52.12 -41.13 28.23
CA THR A 2 -51.37 -41.88 29.25
C THR A 2 -49.96 -41.27 29.40
N SER A 3 -49.39 -41.47 30.59
CA SER A 3 -48.27 -40.72 31.20
C SER A 3 -46.85 -40.99 30.68
N CYS A 4 -46.04 -39.96 30.92
CA CYS A 4 -44.62 -39.77 31.25
C CYS A 4 -43.62 -40.94 31.45
N VAL A 5 -42.36 -40.52 31.25
CA VAL A 5 -41.07 -40.91 31.91
C VAL A 5 -40.18 -41.91 31.15
N ALA A 6 -39.04 -41.41 30.66
CA ALA A 6 -37.71 -41.77 31.18
C ALA A 6 -36.60 -40.96 30.49
N ALA A 7 -35.81 -40.27 31.31
CA ALA A 7 -34.59 -39.60 30.95
C ALA A 7 -33.46 -40.60 30.65
N ALA A 8 -32.55 -40.24 29.75
CA ALA A 8 -31.20 -40.78 29.73
C ALA A 8 -30.23 -39.73 29.18
N LEU A 9 -29.56 -39.02 30.10
CA LEU A 9 -28.30 -38.34 29.84
C LEU A 9 -27.23 -39.40 29.60
N MET A 10 -26.56 -39.37 28.45
CA MET A 10 -25.28 -40.06 28.22
C MET A 10 -24.33 -39.07 27.55
N VAL A 11 -23.37 -38.59 28.34
CA VAL A 11 -22.19 -37.86 27.89
C VAL A 11 -21.24 -38.89 27.28
N ALA A 12 -20.89 -38.70 26.01
CA ALA A 12 -19.78 -39.41 25.39
C ALA A 12 -18.81 -38.37 24.78
N LEU A 13 -17.69 -38.15 25.47
CA LEU A 13 -16.52 -37.48 24.89
C LEU A 13 -15.85 -38.45 23.90
N ALA A 14 -15.87 -38.09 22.62
CA ALA A 14 -14.96 -38.63 21.62
C ALA A 14 -14.38 -37.45 20.84
N GLY A 15 -13.09 -37.17 21.08
CA GLY A 15 -12.32 -36.26 20.26
C GLY A 15 -11.93 -36.92 18.95
N CYS A 16 -12.02 -36.18 17.85
CA CYS A 16 -11.16 -36.34 16.69
C CYS A 16 -10.97 -34.97 16.02
N SER A 17 -9.69 -34.65 15.88
CA SER A 17 -9.09 -33.50 15.22
C SER A 17 -9.40 -33.48 13.72
N GLY A 18 -9.64 -32.31 13.14
CA GLY A 18 -9.87 -32.20 11.70
C GLY A 18 -10.08 -30.77 11.22
N VAL A 19 -8.98 -30.03 11.11
CA VAL A 19 -8.75 -28.85 10.25
C VAL A 19 -9.91 -27.85 10.09
N ASN A 20 -9.90 -26.83 10.96
CA ASN A 20 -10.47 -25.52 10.63
C ASN A 20 -9.59 -24.90 9.53
N GLY A 21 -10.00 -25.07 8.28
CA GLY A 21 -9.48 -24.34 7.13
C GLY A 21 -10.56 -23.42 6.58
N SER A 22 -10.98 -22.42 7.35
CA SER A 22 -11.59 -21.24 6.74
C SER A 22 -10.48 -20.57 5.92
N PRO A 23 -10.66 -20.31 4.62
CA PRO A 23 -9.70 -19.46 3.92
C PRO A 23 -9.76 -18.09 4.61
N ALA A 24 -8.69 -17.76 5.33
CA ALA A 24 -8.41 -16.39 5.70
C ALA A 24 -8.34 -15.62 4.39
N THR A 25 -9.34 -14.79 4.17
CA THR A 25 -9.30 -13.78 3.12
C THR A 25 -8.27 -12.78 3.59
N ASP A 26 -7.07 -12.90 3.04
CA ASP A 26 -5.97 -11.97 3.23
C ASP A 26 -6.39 -10.60 2.64
N PRO A 27 -6.49 -9.52 3.41
CA PRO A 27 -6.87 -8.23 2.85
C PRO A 27 -5.70 -7.51 2.14
N SER A 28 -4.49 -8.06 2.14
CA SER A 28 -3.27 -7.31 1.78
C SER A 28 -2.67 -7.67 0.41
N SER A 29 -3.44 -8.29 -0.48
CA SER A 29 -3.08 -8.49 -1.89
C SER A 29 -4.27 -8.24 -2.81
N TYR A 30 -5.13 -7.29 -2.46
CA TYR A 30 -6.10 -6.79 -3.42
C TYR A 30 -5.36 -5.89 -4.41
N VAL A 31 -4.69 -6.49 -5.39
CA VAL A 31 -4.71 -5.89 -6.72
C VAL A 31 -6.20 -5.82 -7.02
N PRO A 32 -6.80 -4.64 -7.18
CA PRO A 32 -8.19 -4.60 -7.51
C PRO A 32 -8.36 -5.44 -8.77
N THR A 33 -9.20 -6.47 -8.69
CA THR A 33 -9.67 -7.26 -9.84
C THR A 33 -10.61 -6.40 -10.68
N ILE A 34 -10.24 -5.13 -10.86
CA ILE A 34 -10.88 -4.14 -11.68
C ILE A 34 -10.19 -4.20 -13.03
N SER A 35 -10.97 -4.20 -14.09
CA SER A 35 -10.39 -4.14 -15.43
C SER A 35 -9.86 -2.73 -15.70
N ASP A 36 -8.89 -2.59 -16.62
CA ASP A 36 -8.44 -1.28 -17.11
C ASP A 36 -9.61 -0.40 -17.57
N ALA A 37 -10.63 -1.00 -18.20
CA ALA A 37 -11.81 -0.28 -18.66
C ALA A 37 -12.63 0.30 -17.49
N GLU A 38 -12.76 -0.45 -16.41
CA GLU A 38 -13.48 -0.01 -15.21
C GLU A 38 -12.66 1.03 -14.43
N LEU A 39 -11.33 0.85 -14.33
CA LEU A 39 -10.43 1.83 -13.77
C LEU A 39 -10.47 3.17 -14.54
N LEU A 40 -10.43 3.10 -15.87
CA LEU A 40 -10.59 4.28 -16.74
C LEU A 40 -11.95 4.95 -16.57
N THR A 41 -13.01 4.18 -16.34
CA THR A 41 -14.36 4.73 -16.09
C THR A 41 -14.41 5.51 -14.77
N LEU A 42 -13.81 4.97 -13.71
CA LEU A 42 -13.69 5.67 -12.43
C LEU A 42 -12.85 6.94 -12.54
N GLY A 43 -11.71 6.86 -13.21
CA GLY A 43 -10.85 8.02 -13.46
C GLY A 43 -11.56 9.14 -14.21
N LYS A 44 -12.29 8.80 -15.28
CA LYS A 44 -13.08 9.79 -16.05
C LYS A 44 -14.17 10.44 -15.21
N ALA A 45 -14.83 9.68 -14.33
CA ALA A 45 -15.82 10.23 -13.42
C ALA A 45 -15.20 11.24 -12.42
N ALA A 46 -14.01 10.94 -11.89
CA ALA A 46 -13.28 11.86 -11.03
C ALA A 46 -12.90 13.15 -11.75
N VAL A 47 -12.33 13.04 -12.96
CA VAL A 47 -11.97 14.19 -13.80
C VAL A 47 -13.20 15.04 -14.16
N GLN A 48 -14.33 14.42 -14.50
CA GLN A 48 -15.57 15.15 -14.76
C GLN A 48 -16.03 15.94 -13.53
N CYS A 49 -15.99 15.33 -12.35
CA CYS A 49 -16.33 16.03 -11.12
C CYS A 49 -15.41 17.25 -10.88
N LEU A 50 -14.09 17.10 -11.07
CA LEU A 50 -13.14 18.19 -10.88
C LEU A 50 -13.38 19.34 -11.85
N ARG A 51 -13.69 19.03 -13.12
CA ARG A 51 -14.07 20.03 -14.13
C ARG A 51 -15.34 20.78 -13.73
N GLU A 52 -16.35 20.08 -13.23
CA GLU A 52 -17.60 20.67 -12.73
C GLU A 52 -17.39 21.57 -11.51
N ASN A 53 -16.33 21.33 -10.72
CA ASN A 53 -16.00 22.09 -9.51
C ASN A 53 -14.87 23.11 -9.71
N GLY A 54 -14.58 23.50 -10.96
CA GLY A 54 -13.73 24.65 -11.28
C GLY A 54 -12.36 24.32 -11.86
N VAL A 55 -11.95 23.05 -11.88
CA VAL A 55 -10.72 22.58 -12.54
C VAL A 55 -11.02 22.24 -14.01
N ALA A 56 -11.52 23.23 -14.76
CA ALA A 56 -12.12 23.01 -16.08
C ALA A 56 -11.14 22.40 -17.12
N ASP A 57 -9.84 22.66 -16.97
CA ASP A 57 -8.79 22.21 -17.86
C ASP A 57 -8.17 20.87 -17.42
N MET A 58 -8.74 20.20 -16.40
CA MET A 58 -8.25 18.89 -15.95
C MET A 58 -8.18 17.93 -17.16
N PRO A 59 -7.02 17.36 -17.50
CA PRO A 59 -6.90 16.42 -18.63
C PRO A 59 -7.61 15.08 -18.40
N ASP A 60 -7.92 14.37 -19.49
CA ASP A 60 -8.51 13.03 -19.39
C ASP A 60 -7.45 11.99 -18.97
N PRO A 61 -7.80 11.02 -18.11
CA PRO A 61 -6.86 10.00 -17.69
C PRO A 61 -6.75 8.87 -18.72
N TYR A 62 -5.68 8.11 -18.63
CA TYR A 62 -5.45 6.87 -19.38
C TYR A 62 -5.00 5.75 -18.44
N VAL A 63 -4.95 4.51 -18.92
CA VAL A 63 -4.47 3.37 -18.13
C VAL A 63 -3.20 2.81 -18.76
N GLU A 64 -2.16 2.67 -17.96
CA GLU A 64 -0.88 2.06 -18.31
C GLU A 64 -0.40 1.23 -17.10
N ASP A 65 0.13 0.03 -17.34
CA ASP A 65 0.59 -0.89 -16.28
C ASP A 65 -0.44 -1.12 -15.16
N ASN A 66 -1.74 -1.21 -15.52
CA ASN A 66 -2.85 -1.38 -14.58
C ASN A 66 -2.93 -0.24 -13.54
N ARG A 67 -2.50 0.97 -13.94
CA ARG A 67 -2.56 2.22 -13.18
C ARG A 67 -3.22 3.31 -14.01
N LEU A 68 -4.06 4.11 -13.35
CA LEU A 68 -4.64 5.31 -13.92
C LEU A 68 -3.58 6.42 -13.90
N LYS A 69 -3.21 6.91 -15.08
CA LYS A 69 -2.30 8.02 -15.30
C LYS A 69 -3.03 9.21 -15.86
N VAL A 70 -2.40 10.37 -15.72
CA VAL A 70 -2.82 11.62 -16.35
C VAL A 70 -1.59 12.24 -17.00
N PRO A 71 -1.69 12.94 -18.14
CA PRO A 71 -0.53 13.60 -18.75
C PRO A 71 0.01 14.71 -17.84
N ASP A 72 1.26 14.59 -17.40
CA ASP A 72 1.88 15.48 -16.39
C ASP A 72 1.90 16.95 -16.87
N ASP A 73 2.25 17.20 -18.14
CA ASP A 73 2.32 18.54 -18.72
C ASP A 73 0.95 19.23 -18.80
N GLU A 74 -0.11 18.45 -19.02
CA GLU A 74 -1.48 18.96 -19.00
C GLU A 74 -2.02 19.12 -17.57
N MET A 75 -1.55 18.29 -16.63
CA MET A 75 -1.91 18.38 -15.21
C MET A 75 -1.35 19.66 -14.58
N ASP A 76 -0.06 19.93 -14.77
CA ASP A 76 0.61 21.12 -14.24
C ASP A 76 -0.08 22.40 -14.72
N ALA A 77 -0.41 22.45 -16.01
CA ALA A 77 -1.12 23.58 -16.61
C ALA A 77 -2.53 23.75 -16.04
N ALA A 78 -3.23 22.65 -15.76
CA ALA A 78 -4.57 22.68 -15.16
C ALA A 78 -4.53 23.17 -13.70
N GLU A 79 -3.56 22.72 -12.91
CA GLU A 79 -3.37 23.16 -11.52
C GLU A 79 -3.00 24.64 -11.45
N GLU A 80 -2.03 25.09 -12.26
CA GLU A 80 -1.62 26.51 -12.31
C GLU A 80 -2.83 27.40 -12.64
N LYS A 81 -3.64 26.99 -13.61
CA LYS A 81 -4.81 27.75 -14.05
C LYS A 81 -5.95 27.74 -13.03
N ALA A 82 -6.20 26.61 -12.38
CA ALA A 82 -7.25 26.49 -11.36
C ALA A 82 -6.87 27.29 -10.10
N GLY A 83 -5.60 27.25 -9.71
CA GLY A 83 -5.09 27.80 -8.47
C GLY A 83 -5.48 26.97 -7.25
N GLU A 84 -4.62 27.00 -6.23
CA GLU A 84 -4.71 26.19 -5.02
C GLU A 84 -6.09 26.19 -4.35
N GLN A 85 -6.74 27.35 -4.25
CA GLN A 85 -8.06 27.45 -3.61
C GLN A 85 -9.15 26.70 -4.38
N THR A 86 -9.15 26.80 -5.70
CA THR A 86 -10.12 26.09 -6.56
C THR A 86 -9.84 24.60 -6.54
N TRP A 87 -8.56 24.21 -6.58
CA TRP A 87 -8.12 22.83 -6.50
C TRP A 87 -8.62 22.16 -5.21
N ASN A 88 -8.27 22.74 -4.05
CA ASN A 88 -8.67 22.21 -2.75
C ASN A 88 -10.20 22.12 -2.60
N ALA A 89 -10.94 23.13 -3.06
CA ALA A 89 -12.39 23.10 -3.04
C ALA A 89 -12.98 22.00 -3.94
N ALA A 90 -12.39 21.79 -5.13
CA ALA A 90 -12.82 20.76 -6.06
C ALA A 90 -12.51 19.36 -5.53
N GLU A 91 -11.33 19.13 -4.95
CA GLU A 91 -10.99 17.86 -4.30
C GLU A 91 -11.94 17.53 -3.15
N GLU A 92 -12.26 18.51 -2.30
CA GLU A 92 -13.22 18.31 -1.21
C GLU A 92 -14.61 17.95 -1.75
N ALA A 93 -15.09 18.68 -2.76
CA ALA A 93 -16.37 18.42 -3.40
C ALA A 93 -16.41 17.04 -4.09
N CYS A 94 -15.28 16.59 -4.65
CA CYS A 94 -15.17 15.37 -5.43
C CYS A 94 -14.66 14.16 -4.64
N ARG A 95 -14.40 14.30 -3.33
CA ARG A 95 -13.80 13.28 -2.48
C ARG A 95 -14.49 11.92 -2.57
N GLU A 96 -15.83 11.88 -2.62
CA GLU A 96 -16.57 10.60 -2.76
C GLU A 96 -16.34 9.95 -4.13
N THR A 97 -16.28 10.74 -5.20
CA THR A 97 -16.04 10.24 -6.56
C THR A 97 -14.60 9.76 -6.71
N ILE A 98 -13.63 10.53 -6.20
CA ILE A 98 -12.21 10.17 -6.18
C ILE A 98 -11.98 8.91 -5.35
N GLY A 99 -12.62 8.80 -4.17
CA GLY A 99 -12.50 7.64 -3.28
C GLY A 99 -13.04 6.32 -3.82
N LYS A 100 -13.68 6.31 -5.01
CA LYS A 100 -14.06 5.07 -5.71
C LYS A 100 -12.89 4.45 -6.45
N ILE A 101 -11.85 5.23 -6.77
CA ILE A 101 -10.63 4.73 -7.37
C ILE A 101 -9.89 3.90 -6.31
N PRO A 102 -9.57 2.62 -6.57
CA PRO A 102 -8.92 1.78 -5.58
C PRO A 102 -7.56 2.37 -5.16
N GLU A 103 -7.22 2.23 -3.88
CA GLU A 103 -5.90 2.61 -3.38
C GLU A 103 -4.80 1.88 -4.16
N GLY A 104 -3.77 2.63 -4.55
CA GLY A 104 -2.69 2.13 -5.41
C GLY A 104 -3.05 2.01 -6.88
N ALA A 105 -4.30 2.24 -7.32
CA ALA A 105 -4.66 2.25 -8.74
C ALA A 105 -4.36 3.58 -9.43
N LEU A 106 -4.10 4.66 -8.69
CA LEU A 106 -3.50 5.88 -9.24
C LEU A 106 -2.01 5.65 -9.47
N ALA A 107 -1.52 6.04 -10.64
CA ALA A 107 -0.09 6.18 -10.83
C ALA A 107 0.41 7.27 -9.88
N LYS A 108 1.46 6.95 -9.12
CA LYS A 108 2.25 7.98 -8.45
C LYS A 108 2.98 8.74 -9.55
N GLU A 109 3.03 10.07 -9.43
CA GLU A 109 3.71 10.91 -10.43
C GLU A 109 5.10 10.36 -10.73
N GLU A 110 5.45 10.31 -12.00
CA GLU A 110 6.75 9.84 -12.46
C GLU A 110 7.81 10.86 -12.04
N GLY A 111 8.34 10.69 -10.82
CA GLY A 111 9.24 11.66 -10.19
C GLY A 111 8.85 12.09 -8.77
N SER A 112 7.67 11.70 -8.28
CA SER A 112 7.37 11.78 -6.84
C SER A 112 8.21 10.73 -6.12
N ASP A 113 9.32 11.16 -5.52
CA ASP A 113 10.13 10.30 -4.64
C ASP A 113 9.18 9.68 -3.61
N PRO A 114 9.20 8.35 -3.41
CA PRO A 114 8.34 7.75 -2.43
C PRO A 114 8.60 8.38 -1.06
N GLU A 115 7.52 8.77 -0.37
CA GLU A 115 7.57 9.38 0.96
C GLU A 115 8.46 8.54 1.89
N PRO A 116 9.44 9.14 2.58
CA PRO A 116 10.26 8.42 3.56
C PRO A 116 9.39 7.76 4.63
N PRO A 117 9.80 6.60 5.16
CA PRO A 117 9.02 5.92 6.20
C PRO A 117 8.81 6.79 7.44
N GLY A 118 7.64 6.63 8.06
CA GLY A 118 7.23 7.35 9.27
C GLY A 118 7.20 6.48 10.55
N PRO A 119 6.86 7.08 11.71
CA PRO A 119 6.66 6.35 12.97
C PRO A 119 5.67 5.16 12.88
N GLU A 120 4.68 5.26 12.01
CA GLU A 120 3.67 4.23 11.72
C GLU A 120 4.28 2.96 11.09
N ASP A 121 5.41 3.09 10.38
CA ASP A 121 6.06 2.00 9.67
C ASP A 121 7.07 1.22 10.53
N VAL A 122 7.36 1.70 11.74
CA VAL A 122 8.42 1.17 12.61
C VAL A 122 8.30 -0.34 12.86
N GLU A 123 7.08 -0.89 12.97
CA GLU A 123 6.91 -2.33 13.14
C GLU A 123 7.31 -3.13 11.90
N ALA A 124 6.89 -2.68 10.71
CA ALA A 124 7.27 -3.31 9.44
C ALA A 124 8.79 -3.20 9.22
N LEU A 125 9.37 -2.06 9.54
CA LEU A 125 10.82 -1.83 9.43
C LEU A 125 11.64 -2.65 10.42
N ARG A 126 11.12 -2.97 11.60
CA ARG A 126 11.78 -3.94 12.51
C ARG A 126 11.78 -5.36 11.92
N LYS A 127 10.70 -5.76 11.26
CA LYS A 127 10.63 -7.05 10.55
C LYS A 127 11.62 -7.06 9.37
N LEU A 128 11.73 -5.95 8.64
CA LEU A 128 12.73 -5.76 7.59
C LEU A 128 14.15 -5.90 8.16
N ALA A 129 14.44 -5.23 9.28
CA ALA A 129 15.74 -5.28 9.95
C ALA A 129 16.14 -6.71 10.31
N GLN A 130 15.20 -7.44 10.94
CA GLN A 130 15.39 -8.85 11.27
C GLN A 130 15.68 -9.68 10.01
N CYS A 131 14.89 -9.49 8.95
CA CYS A 131 15.09 -10.20 7.70
C CYS A 131 16.45 -9.92 7.06
N TYR A 132 16.94 -8.68 7.09
CA TYR A 132 18.28 -8.33 6.59
C TYR A 132 19.38 -9.04 7.38
N ARG A 133 19.23 -9.10 8.71
CA ARG A 133 20.15 -9.86 9.57
C ARG A 133 20.15 -11.35 9.26
N ASP A 134 18.99 -11.92 8.98
CA ASP A 134 18.84 -13.33 8.60
C ASP A 134 19.35 -13.63 7.17
N ASN A 135 19.44 -12.61 6.31
CA ASN A 135 19.87 -12.72 4.90
C ASN A 135 21.25 -12.12 4.62
N GLY A 136 22.17 -12.22 5.58
CA GLY A 136 23.60 -11.97 5.35
C GLY A 136 24.08 -10.55 5.65
N VAL A 137 23.26 -9.74 6.32
CA VAL A 137 23.62 -8.40 6.83
C VAL A 137 23.39 -8.35 8.36
N PRO A 138 24.08 -9.21 9.14
CA PRO A 138 23.84 -9.38 10.58
C PRO A 138 24.00 -8.11 11.41
N GLU A 139 24.72 -7.12 10.91
CA GLU A 139 24.91 -5.82 11.55
C GLU A 139 23.81 -4.79 11.25
N TRP A 140 22.78 -5.14 10.46
CA TRP A 140 21.70 -4.21 10.15
C TRP A 140 20.94 -3.79 11.42
N PRO A 141 20.90 -2.49 11.75
CA PRO A 141 20.30 -2.02 13.00
C PRO A 141 18.77 -2.05 12.95
N ASP A 142 18.13 -1.95 14.11
CA ASP A 142 16.70 -1.66 14.18
C ASP A 142 16.44 -0.16 13.92
N PRO A 143 15.26 0.22 13.41
CA PRO A 143 14.92 1.62 13.16
C PRO A 143 14.68 2.41 14.46
N ASP A 144 14.89 3.73 14.40
CA ASP A 144 14.51 4.68 15.44
C ASP A 144 12.97 4.88 15.51
N ALA A 145 12.51 5.71 16.45
CA ALA A 145 11.08 5.98 16.63
C ALA A 145 10.44 6.77 15.46
N GLN A 146 11.25 7.23 14.50
CA GLN A 146 10.82 7.91 13.28
C GLN A 146 10.93 7.00 12.05
N GLY A 147 11.22 5.70 12.22
CA GLY A 147 11.34 4.77 11.09
C GLY A 147 12.66 4.87 10.34
N ARG A 148 13.71 5.48 10.92
CA ARG A 148 15.03 5.63 10.26
C ARG A 148 16.06 4.68 10.85
N PHE A 149 16.91 4.12 10.00
CA PHE A 149 18.00 3.25 10.42
C PHE A 149 19.25 4.06 10.76
N PRO A 150 19.83 3.91 11.96
CA PRO A 150 21.05 4.61 12.38
C PRO A 150 22.29 3.98 11.71
N ILE A 151 22.53 4.31 10.45
CA ILE A 151 23.62 3.74 9.63
C ILE A 151 24.85 4.63 9.65
N LYS A 152 24.71 5.95 9.85
CA LYS A 152 25.85 6.87 9.87
C LYS A 152 26.80 6.52 11.02
N GLY A 153 28.10 6.45 10.73
CA GLY A 153 29.14 6.05 11.67
C GLY A 153 29.23 4.54 11.93
N THR A 154 28.49 3.70 11.19
CA THR A 154 28.56 2.23 11.31
C THR A 154 29.38 1.61 10.16
N SER A 155 29.63 0.30 10.22
CA SER A 155 30.26 -0.44 9.12
C SER A 155 29.44 -0.48 7.83
N LEU A 156 28.15 -0.11 7.90
CA LEU A 156 27.24 -0.04 6.75
C LEU A 156 27.27 1.34 6.07
N GLU A 157 27.95 2.34 6.66
CA GLU A 157 28.01 3.67 6.08
C GLU A 157 28.66 3.66 4.69
N GLY A 158 27.92 4.13 3.70
CA GLY A 158 28.38 4.18 2.31
C GLY A 158 28.24 2.88 1.52
N GLU A 159 27.82 1.77 2.14
CA GLU A 159 27.48 0.54 1.42
C GLU A 159 26.13 0.75 0.70
N LYS A 160 26.09 0.43 -0.59
CA LYS A 160 24.88 0.55 -1.42
C LYS A 160 24.45 -0.83 -1.92
N PRO A 161 23.15 -1.09 -2.12
CA PRO A 161 22.70 -2.30 -2.79
C PRO A 161 23.14 -2.25 -4.27
N GLU A 162 24.16 -3.03 -4.60
CA GLU A 162 24.69 -3.18 -5.96
C GLU A 162 24.39 -4.61 -6.43
N PRO A 163 24.09 -4.84 -7.73
CA PRO A 163 23.72 -6.15 -8.23
C PRO A 163 24.67 -7.26 -7.76
N GLY A 164 24.12 -8.22 -7.01
CA GLY A 164 24.87 -9.40 -6.53
C GLY A 164 25.67 -9.20 -5.25
N ASN A 165 25.63 -8.02 -4.61
CA ASN A 165 26.19 -7.86 -3.27
C ASN A 165 25.22 -8.30 -2.17
N ARG A 166 25.69 -8.28 -0.91
CA ARG A 166 24.90 -8.74 0.23
C ARG A 166 23.66 -7.87 0.50
N LEU A 167 23.75 -6.55 0.32
CA LEU A 167 22.62 -5.65 0.50
C LEU A 167 21.55 -5.86 -0.57
N ASP A 168 21.93 -6.06 -1.84
CA ASP A 168 20.99 -6.39 -2.91
C ASP A 168 20.34 -7.76 -2.69
N THR A 169 21.10 -8.75 -2.22
CA THR A 169 20.59 -10.07 -1.87
C THR A 169 19.56 -10.00 -0.75
N ALA A 170 19.89 -9.32 0.36
CA ALA A 170 18.98 -9.14 1.49
C ALA A 170 17.72 -8.36 1.09
N ARG A 171 17.88 -7.27 0.33
CA ARG A 171 16.75 -6.47 -0.19
C ARG A 171 15.77 -7.33 -0.97
N LYS A 172 16.26 -8.13 -1.94
CA LYS A 172 15.41 -9.03 -2.74
C LYS A 172 14.71 -10.09 -1.91
N ALA A 173 15.41 -10.67 -0.93
CA ALA A 173 14.83 -11.67 -0.04
C ALA A 173 13.72 -11.08 0.86
N CYS A 174 13.84 -9.81 1.23
CA CYS A 174 12.97 -9.14 2.18
C CYS A 174 11.93 -8.20 1.54
N GLU A 175 11.87 -8.12 0.21
CA GLU A 175 11.01 -7.18 -0.53
C GLU A 175 9.51 -7.34 -0.20
N GLN A 176 9.08 -8.57 0.11
CA GLN A 176 7.69 -8.86 0.51
C GLN A 176 7.33 -8.28 1.89
N ILE A 177 8.33 -7.92 2.72
CA ILE A 177 8.11 -7.28 4.02
C ILE A 177 8.06 -5.77 3.85
N TRP A 178 8.94 -5.21 3.02
CA TRP A 178 9.04 -3.79 2.76
C TRP A 178 9.67 -3.53 1.39
N SER A 179 8.92 -2.88 0.51
CA SER A 179 9.39 -2.45 -0.82
C SER A 179 9.47 -0.92 -0.94
N GLY A 180 9.23 -0.19 0.17
CA GLY A 180 9.29 1.26 0.23
C GLY A 180 10.71 1.81 0.39
N PRO A 181 10.87 3.14 0.41
CA PRO A 181 12.14 3.79 0.70
C PRO A 181 12.60 3.47 2.13
N ILE A 182 13.90 3.62 2.36
CA ILE A 182 14.52 3.41 3.66
C ILE A 182 15.13 4.73 4.14
N GLY A 183 14.67 5.23 5.29
CA GLY A 183 15.26 6.40 5.93
C GLY A 183 16.56 6.07 6.65
N ILE A 184 17.58 6.92 6.54
CA ILE A 184 18.87 6.78 7.24
C ILE A 184 19.06 7.95 8.21
N SER A 185 19.41 7.64 9.46
CA SER A 185 19.85 8.62 10.45
C SER A 185 21.36 8.60 10.67
#